data_AF-A0A1G2ZYV9-F1
#
_entry.id   AF-A0A1G2ZYV9-F1
#
_cell.length_a   1.000
_cell.length_b   1.000
_cell.length_c   1.000
_cell.angle_alpha   90.00
_cell.angle_beta   90.00
_cell.angle_gamma   90.00
#
_symmetry.space_group_name_H-M   'P 1'
#
loop_
_entity.id
_entity.type
_entity.pdbx_description
1 polymer ?
#
loop_
_entity_poly.entity_id
_entity_poly.type
_entity_poly.pdbx_seq_one_letter_code
_entity_poly.pdbx_strand_id
1 'polypeptide(L)'
;MEFRAFKNGSYIFKTAQDEQVRVEVKDVPASREITGPWEIRFPEGWGAPASKTFPKLISWTDDSDEGVKYFSGIATYHKDFDLSTDQLQADRELYLDLGRIRFVADVHLNGKHLGILWKPPFRVNITEAAKAGRNELVIEVANTWSNRLVGDAHSPEGQRFCRTNIIRSLTWQVPWKDTPLLESGLLGPVQLIAAKKLTVKLPN
;
A
#
# COMPACT_ATOMS: atom_id res chain seq x y z
N MET A 1 27.02 14.83 -3.23
CA MET A 1 26.00 13.95 -2.60
C MET A 1 24.69 14.09 -3.36
N GLU A 2 24.00 12.99 -3.66
CA GLU A 2 22.63 13.04 -4.19
C GLU A 2 21.62 13.21 -3.05
N PHE A 3 20.65 14.09 -3.25
CA PHE A 3 19.59 14.42 -2.29
C PHE A 3 18.23 14.39 -2.98
N ARG A 4 17.23 13.83 -2.29
CA ARG A 4 15.84 13.75 -2.75
C ARG A 4 14.96 14.59 -1.84
N ALA A 5 14.36 15.63 -2.40
CA ALA A 5 13.49 16.54 -1.65
C ALA A 5 12.02 16.25 -1.96
N PHE A 6 11.27 15.81 -0.96
CA PHE A 6 9.82 15.54 -1.05
C PHE A 6 8.96 16.77 -0.71
N LYS A 7 9.57 17.88 -0.28
CA LYS A 7 8.87 19.12 0.08
C LYS A 7 9.68 20.32 -0.43
N ASN A 8 8.98 21.40 -0.70
CA ASN A 8 9.61 22.70 -0.90
C ASN A 8 10.13 23.23 0.44
N GLY A 9 11.25 23.95 0.41
CA GLY A 9 11.82 24.56 1.61
C GLY A 9 13.33 24.71 1.56
N SER A 10 13.86 25.20 2.66
CA SER A 10 15.28 25.42 2.87
C SER A 10 15.89 24.24 3.62
N TYR A 11 16.85 23.56 3.00
CA TYR A 11 17.57 22.44 3.58
C TYR A 11 18.99 22.87 3.92
N ILE A 12 19.45 22.54 5.14
CA ILE A 12 20.81 22.85 5.60
C ILE A 12 21.55 21.54 5.79
N PHE A 13 22.66 21.39 5.06
CA PHE A 13 23.60 20.29 5.23
C PHE A 13 24.76 20.78 6.05
N LYS A 14 25.02 20.12 7.17
CA LYS A 14 26.10 20.45 8.09
C LYS A 14 27.18 19.37 8.02
N THR A 15 28.42 19.75 7.79
CA THR A 15 29.57 18.83 7.78
C THR A 15 30.07 18.58 9.21
N ALA A 16 30.99 17.63 9.37
CA ALA A 16 31.63 17.37 10.67
C ALA A 16 32.47 18.55 11.15
N GLN A 17 32.91 19.42 10.23
CA GLN A 17 33.72 20.62 10.46
C GLN A 17 32.87 21.88 10.74
N ASP A 18 31.58 21.72 11.03
CA ASP A 18 30.61 22.79 11.29
C ASP A 18 30.27 23.68 10.08
N GLU A 19 30.78 23.37 8.89
CA GLU A 19 30.44 24.10 7.67
C GLU A 19 29.02 23.77 7.21
N GLN A 20 28.35 24.77 6.62
CA GLN A 20 26.95 24.67 6.23
C GLN A 20 26.76 24.98 4.75
N VAL A 21 26.02 24.10 4.08
CA VAL A 21 25.50 24.33 2.73
C VAL A 21 24.00 24.44 2.80
N ARG A 22 23.47 25.58 2.37
CA ARG A 22 22.03 25.80 2.23
C ARG A 22 21.58 25.49 0.82
N VAL A 23 20.53 24.70 0.69
CA VAL A 23 19.89 24.35 -0.58
C VAL A 23 18.42 24.75 -0.51
N GLU A 24 18.03 25.64 -1.40
CA GLU A 24 16.63 26.03 -1.57
C GLU A 24 15.96 25.10 -2.58
N VAL A 25 14.89 24.43 -2.15
CA VAL A 25 14.09 23.55 -2.99
C VAL A 25 12.75 24.19 -3.28
N LYS A 26 12.47 24.34 -4.57
CA LYS A 26 11.21 24.87 -5.10
C LYS A 26 10.64 23.93 -6.16
N ASP A 27 9.36 24.13 -6.45
CA ASP A 27 8.61 23.47 -7.53
C ASP A 27 8.43 21.95 -7.36
N VAL A 28 8.50 21.43 -6.14
CA VAL A 28 8.01 20.08 -5.81
C VAL A 28 6.48 20.12 -5.81
N PRO A 29 5.79 19.38 -6.69
CA PRO A 29 4.33 19.31 -6.69
C PRO A 29 3.77 18.75 -5.38
N ALA A 30 2.57 19.16 -5.02
CA ALA A 30 1.84 18.50 -3.94
C ALA A 30 1.54 17.04 -4.28
N SER A 31 1.49 16.19 -3.25
CA SER A 31 1.08 14.79 -3.41
C SER A 31 -0.34 14.71 -3.97
N ARG A 32 -0.58 13.76 -4.87
CA ARG A 32 -1.88 13.55 -5.51
C ARG A 32 -2.43 12.17 -5.16
N GLU A 33 -3.64 12.12 -4.62
CA GLU A 33 -4.32 10.85 -4.35
C GLU A 33 -4.81 10.18 -5.66
N ILE A 34 -4.71 8.86 -5.71
CA ILE A 34 -5.34 8.02 -6.74
C ILE A 34 -6.77 7.69 -6.27
N THR A 35 -7.72 8.50 -6.73
CA THR A 35 -9.13 8.44 -6.30
C THR A 35 -10.00 7.57 -7.21
N GLY A 36 -11.25 7.34 -6.82
CA GLY A 36 -12.25 6.57 -7.56
C GLY A 36 -12.21 5.07 -7.26
N PRO A 37 -13.05 4.27 -7.93
CA PRO A 37 -13.26 2.88 -7.57
C PRO A 37 -12.03 2.01 -7.80
N TRP A 38 -11.88 0.99 -6.94
CA TRP A 38 -10.86 -0.06 -7.03
C TRP A 38 -11.55 -1.40 -7.28
N GLU A 39 -11.07 -2.17 -8.24
CA GLU A 39 -11.50 -3.55 -8.41
C GLU A 39 -10.61 -4.43 -7.52
N ILE A 40 -11.21 -5.26 -6.68
CA ILE A 40 -10.50 -6.26 -5.88
C ILE A 40 -10.88 -7.63 -6.37
N ARG A 41 -9.90 -8.52 -6.49
CA ARG A 41 -10.08 -9.93 -6.83
C ARG A 41 -9.61 -10.79 -5.68
N PHE A 42 -10.41 -11.80 -5.36
CA PHE A 42 -10.10 -12.77 -4.30
C PHE A 42 -9.90 -14.15 -4.92
N PRO A 43 -9.07 -15.01 -4.29
CA PRO A 43 -8.89 -16.39 -4.71
C PRO A 43 -10.21 -17.16 -4.71
N GLU A 44 -10.41 -18.00 -5.74
CA GLU A 44 -11.58 -18.87 -5.86
C GLU A 44 -11.64 -19.87 -4.69
N GLY A 45 -12.86 -20.21 -4.26
CA GLY A 45 -13.09 -21.22 -3.23
C GLY A 45 -12.74 -20.77 -1.80
N TRP A 46 -12.45 -19.48 -1.60
CA TRP A 46 -12.00 -18.93 -0.32
C TRP A 46 -13.05 -18.11 0.44
N GLY A 47 -14.33 -18.30 0.10
CA GLY A 47 -15.49 -17.71 0.77
C GLY A 47 -15.84 -16.30 0.30
N ALA A 48 -14.84 -15.50 -0.09
CA ALA A 48 -15.05 -14.22 -0.75
C ALA A 48 -15.51 -14.41 -2.23
N PRO A 49 -16.22 -13.42 -2.82
CA PRO A 49 -16.55 -13.43 -4.24
C PRO A 49 -15.29 -13.33 -5.10
N ALA A 50 -15.34 -13.82 -6.34
CA ALA A 50 -14.21 -13.77 -7.27
C ALA A 50 -13.69 -12.33 -7.49
N SER A 51 -14.60 -11.36 -7.52
CA SER A 51 -14.25 -9.93 -7.55
C SER A 51 -15.29 -9.06 -6.85
N LYS A 52 -14.87 -7.87 -6.44
CA LYS A 52 -15.73 -6.82 -5.87
C LYS A 52 -15.15 -5.44 -6.16
N THR A 53 -16.02 -4.48 -6.48
CA THR A 53 -15.61 -3.09 -6.69
C THR A 53 -15.82 -2.28 -5.41
N PHE A 54 -14.77 -1.63 -4.93
CA PHE A 54 -14.81 -0.73 -3.78
C PHE A 54 -14.80 0.72 -4.26
N PRO A 55 -15.87 1.51 -4.03
CA PRO A 55 -15.87 2.94 -4.35
C PRO A 55 -14.80 3.74 -3.59
N LYS A 56 -14.43 3.25 -2.41
CA LYS A 56 -13.37 3.78 -1.54
C LYS A 56 -12.65 2.61 -0.87
N LEU A 57 -11.35 2.78 -0.65
CA LEU A 57 -10.55 1.85 0.16
C LEU A 57 -11.06 1.82 1.61
N ILE A 58 -11.36 0.61 2.10
CA ILE A 58 -11.85 0.31 3.45
C ILE A 58 -11.12 -0.93 3.97
N SER A 59 -11.22 -1.18 5.28
CA SER A 59 -10.84 -2.49 5.80
C SER A 59 -11.79 -3.54 5.25
N TRP A 60 -11.28 -4.71 4.87
CA TRP A 60 -12.13 -5.83 4.48
C TRP A 60 -13.15 -6.18 5.56
N THR A 61 -12.78 -6.01 6.83
CA THR A 61 -13.63 -6.28 8.01
C THR A 61 -14.88 -5.40 8.11
N ASP A 62 -14.90 -4.27 7.39
CA ASP A 62 -16.02 -3.33 7.39
C ASP A 62 -17.01 -3.62 6.24
N ASP A 63 -16.70 -4.61 5.41
CA ASP A 63 -17.56 -5.05 4.32
C ASP A 63 -18.73 -5.90 4.85
N SER A 64 -19.90 -5.77 4.21
CA SER A 64 -21.11 -6.52 4.58
C SER A 64 -21.14 -7.96 4.05
N ASP A 65 -20.32 -8.29 3.06
CA ASP A 65 -20.11 -9.64 2.58
C ASP A 65 -19.22 -10.39 3.58
N GLU A 66 -19.77 -11.42 4.21
CA GLU A 66 -19.09 -12.19 5.25
C GLU A 66 -17.84 -12.90 4.72
N GLY A 67 -17.80 -13.25 3.43
CA GLY A 67 -16.63 -13.82 2.76
C GLY A 67 -15.48 -12.83 2.69
N VAL A 68 -15.76 -11.55 2.39
CA VAL A 68 -14.78 -10.46 2.40
C VAL A 68 -14.39 -10.07 3.83
N LYS A 69 -15.38 -9.91 4.73
CA LYS A 69 -15.20 -9.51 6.13
C LYS A 69 -14.24 -10.41 6.89
N TYR A 70 -14.37 -11.72 6.69
CA TYR A 70 -13.53 -12.73 7.32
C TYR A 70 -12.40 -13.22 6.41
N PHE A 71 -12.13 -12.54 5.30
CA PHE A 71 -11.10 -12.99 4.36
C PHE A 71 -9.72 -13.00 5.03
N SER A 72 -9.00 -14.10 4.84
CA SER A 72 -7.58 -14.20 5.13
C SER A 72 -6.84 -14.80 3.96
N GLY A 73 -5.82 -14.13 3.44
CA GLY A 73 -5.10 -14.55 2.25
C GLY A 73 -4.56 -13.35 1.48
N ILE A 74 -4.44 -13.52 0.17
CA ILE A 74 -3.98 -12.47 -0.74
C ILE A 74 -5.16 -12.01 -1.59
N ALA A 75 -5.47 -10.70 -1.54
CA ALA A 75 -6.43 -10.09 -2.46
C ALA A 75 -5.69 -9.13 -3.41
N THR A 76 -6.09 -9.13 -4.67
CA THR A 76 -5.42 -8.35 -5.73
C THR A 76 -6.25 -7.12 -6.07
N TYR A 77 -5.68 -5.94 -5.87
CA TYR A 77 -6.27 -4.66 -6.21
C TYR A 77 -5.83 -4.24 -7.62
N HIS A 78 -6.78 -3.87 -8.47
CA HIS A 78 -6.55 -3.32 -9.79
C HIS A 78 -7.03 -1.88 -9.87
N LYS A 79 -6.21 -1.02 -10.49
CA LYS A 79 -6.52 0.39 -10.68
C LYS A 79 -5.82 0.97 -11.90
N ASP A 80 -6.57 1.72 -12.70
CA ASP A 80 -6.00 2.60 -13.71
C ASP A 80 -5.90 4.04 -13.20
N PHE A 81 -4.84 4.73 -13.59
CA PHE A 81 -4.71 6.16 -13.39
C PHE A 81 -3.90 6.81 -14.51
N ASP A 82 -4.20 8.08 -14.79
CA ASP A 82 -3.48 8.86 -15.78
C ASP A 82 -2.35 9.71 -15.17
N LEU A 83 -1.28 9.87 -15.94
CA LEU A 83 -0.20 10.81 -15.68
C LEU A 83 -0.01 11.77 -16.86
N SER A 84 0.18 13.06 -16.57
CA SER A 84 0.60 14.02 -17.59
C SER A 84 2.12 13.98 -17.77
N THR A 85 2.60 14.43 -18.93
CA THR A 85 4.05 14.53 -19.21
C THR A 85 4.77 15.44 -18.20
N ASP A 86 4.09 16.49 -17.71
CA ASP A 86 4.63 17.41 -16.70
C ASP A 86 4.89 16.74 -15.34
N GLN A 87 4.28 15.58 -15.09
CA GLN A 87 4.51 14.80 -13.88
C GLN A 87 5.74 13.87 -14.00
N LEU A 88 6.29 13.72 -15.22
CA LEU A 88 7.40 12.82 -15.55
C LEU A 88 8.62 13.62 -16.02
N GLN A 89 9.11 14.53 -15.18
CA GLN A 89 10.29 15.34 -15.48
C GLN A 89 11.59 14.64 -15.07
N ALA A 90 12.65 14.85 -15.85
CA ALA A 90 13.94 14.16 -15.65
C ALA A 90 14.67 14.55 -14.34
N ASP A 91 14.38 15.73 -13.79
CA ASP A 91 14.92 16.18 -12.49
C ASP A 91 14.07 15.69 -11.30
N ARG A 92 13.09 14.82 -11.55
CA ARG A 92 12.16 14.31 -10.55
C ARG A 92 12.09 12.80 -10.56
N GLU A 93 11.85 12.27 -9.37
CA GLU A 93 11.43 10.90 -9.17
C GLU A 93 9.96 10.88 -8.74
N LEU A 94 9.22 9.89 -9.24
CA LEU A 94 7.85 9.64 -8.86
C LEU A 94 7.78 8.42 -7.95
N TYR A 95 7.08 8.57 -6.84
CA TYR A 95 6.86 7.51 -5.85
C TYR A 95 5.37 7.21 -5.71
N LEU A 96 5.06 5.93 -5.54
CA LEU A 96 3.75 5.46 -5.10
C LEU A 96 3.82 5.19 -3.59
N ASP A 97 2.97 5.87 -2.83
CA ASP A 97 2.80 5.68 -1.39
C ASP A 97 1.44 5.03 -1.15
N LEU A 98 1.43 3.84 -0.53
CA LEU A 98 0.20 3.08 -0.30
C LEU A 98 -0.57 3.58 0.94
N GLY A 99 -0.03 4.53 1.69
CA GLY A 99 -0.60 5.00 2.94
C GLY A 99 -0.60 3.88 3.98
N ARG A 100 -1.79 3.44 4.42
CA ARG A 100 -1.95 2.33 5.34
C ARG A 100 -2.27 1.03 4.60
N ILE A 101 -1.53 -0.02 4.94
CA ILE A 101 -1.82 -1.39 4.53
C ILE A 101 -1.83 -2.32 5.73
N ARG A 102 -2.59 -3.41 5.61
CA ARG A 102 -2.61 -4.53 6.56
C ARG A 102 -2.55 -5.84 5.77
N PHE A 103 -1.39 -6.50 5.68
CA PHE A 103 -0.10 -6.21 6.34
C PHE A 103 1.08 -6.03 5.38
N VAL A 104 1.08 -6.70 4.23
CA VAL A 104 2.17 -6.65 3.24
C VAL A 104 1.56 -6.44 1.87
N ALA A 105 2.23 -5.66 1.01
CA ALA A 105 1.78 -5.40 -0.35
C ALA A 105 2.90 -5.70 -1.37
N ASP A 106 2.59 -6.47 -2.40
CA ASP A 106 3.42 -6.63 -3.59
C ASP A 106 2.88 -5.70 -4.70
N VAL A 107 3.76 -4.89 -5.29
CA VAL A 107 3.37 -3.78 -6.18
C VAL A 107 3.88 -4.00 -7.59
N HIS A 108 2.98 -3.90 -8.55
CA HIS A 108 3.26 -3.96 -9.97
C HIS A 108 2.68 -2.73 -10.69
N LEU A 109 3.45 -2.14 -11.59
CA LEU A 109 2.98 -1.03 -12.44
C LEU A 109 3.29 -1.34 -13.90
N ASN A 110 2.28 -1.28 -14.77
CA ASN A 110 2.38 -1.60 -16.20
C ASN A 110 3.07 -2.96 -16.45
N GLY A 111 2.78 -3.95 -15.60
CA GLY A 111 3.39 -5.30 -15.64
C GLY A 111 4.80 -5.41 -15.07
N LYS A 112 5.46 -4.31 -14.67
CA LYS A 112 6.77 -4.34 -14.00
C LYS A 112 6.59 -4.52 -12.50
N HIS A 113 7.18 -5.57 -11.94
CA HIS A 113 7.29 -5.79 -10.49
C HIS A 113 8.21 -4.74 -9.85
N LEU A 114 7.75 -4.10 -8.78
CA LEU A 114 8.43 -2.98 -8.11
C LEU A 114 8.91 -3.33 -6.70
N GLY A 115 8.49 -4.48 -6.16
CA GLY A 115 8.93 -5.01 -4.88
C GLY A 115 7.83 -5.10 -3.83
N ILE A 116 8.18 -5.78 -2.73
CA ILE A 116 7.30 -6.09 -1.62
C ILE A 116 7.50 -5.08 -0.48
N LEU A 117 6.41 -4.42 -0.10
CA LEU A 117 6.34 -3.43 0.97
C LEU A 117 5.81 -4.09 2.26
N TRP A 118 6.71 -4.38 3.19
CA TRP A 118 6.39 -5.10 4.44
C TRP A 118 6.55 -4.25 5.71
N LYS A 119 7.10 -3.03 5.61
CA LYS A 119 7.23 -2.10 6.73
C LYS A 119 7.13 -0.63 6.31
N PRO A 120 6.70 0.27 7.21
CA PRO A 120 6.62 1.70 6.90
C PRO A 120 7.98 2.36 6.60
N PRO A 121 7.98 3.43 5.78
CA PRO A 121 6.86 3.86 4.92
C PRO A 121 6.60 2.85 3.80
N PHE A 122 5.32 2.58 3.49
CA PHE A 122 4.91 1.68 2.41
C PHE A 122 4.97 2.41 1.07
N ARG A 123 6.19 2.71 0.63
CA ARG A 123 6.47 3.55 -0.53
C ARG A 123 7.46 2.88 -1.47
N VAL A 124 7.21 2.97 -2.76
CA VAL A 124 8.09 2.46 -3.82
C VAL A 124 8.31 3.51 -4.90
N ASN A 125 9.53 3.55 -5.46
CA ASN A 125 9.84 4.41 -6.60
C ASN A 125 9.27 3.79 -7.87
N ILE A 126 8.47 4.56 -8.63
CA ILE A 126 7.80 4.12 -9.86
C ILE A 126 8.32 4.84 -11.11
N THR A 127 9.35 5.67 -10.98
CA THR A 127 9.84 6.57 -12.04
C THR A 127 10.11 5.85 -13.36
N GLU A 128 10.75 4.68 -13.32
CA GLU A 128 11.09 3.91 -14.53
C GLU A 128 9.93 3.11 -15.10
N ALA A 129 8.87 2.86 -14.33
CA ALA A 129 7.74 2.04 -14.73
C ALA A 129 6.54 2.89 -15.19
N ALA A 130 6.45 4.12 -14.70
CA ALA A 130 5.41 5.07 -15.02
C ALA A 130 5.58 5.63 -16.45
N LYS A 131 4.45 5.85 -17.13
CA LYS A 131 4.41 6.45 -18.47
C LYS A 131 3.35 7.55 -18.54
N ALA A 132 3.48 8.46 -19.50
CA ALA A 132 2.44 9.45 -19.76
C ALA A 132 1.16 8.76 -20.28
N GLY A 133 0.00 9.31 -19.93
CA GLY A 133 -1.31 8.68 -20.17
C GLY A 133 -1.63 7.60 -19.14
N ARG A 134 -2.35 6.56 -19.58
CA ARG A 134 -2.89 5.50 -18.72
C ARG A 134 -1.80 4.58 -18.17
N ASN A 135 -1.82 4.38 -16.86
CA ASN A 135 -1.00 3.41 -16.15
C ASN A 135 -1.88 2.38 -15.44
N GLU A 136 -1.52 1.11 -15.57
CA GLU A 136 -2.19 0.00 -14.89
C GLU A 136 -1.42 -0.36 -13.62
N LEU A 137 -2.08 -0.23 -12.46
CA LEU A 137 -1.55 -0.55 -11.15
C LEU A 137 -2.20 -1.83 -10.63
N VAL A 138 -1.36 -2.77 -10.20
CA VAL A 138 -1.78 -3.99 -9.53
C VAL A 138 -1.07 -4.07 -8.18
N ILE A 139 -1.84 -4.29 -7.11
CA ILE A 139 -1.32 -4.42 -5.75
C ILE A 139 -1.89 -5.69 -5.13
N GLU A 140 -1.04 -6.66 -4.82
CA GLU A 140 -1.43 -7.86 -4.09
C GLU A 140 -1.23 -7.60 -2.59
N VAL A 141 -2.29 -7.66 -1.80
CA VAL A 141 -2.23 -7.43 -0.36
C VAL A 141 -2.48 -8.73 0.39
N ALA A 142 -1.51 -9.10 1.22
CA ALA A 142 -1.58 -10.24 2.12
C ALA A 142 -1.91 -9.80 3.55
N ASN A 143 -2.88 -10.45 4.20
CA ASN A 143 -3.11 -10.30 5.64
C ASN A 143 -2.73 -11.56 6.43
N THR A 144 -3.24 -11.70 7.66
CA THR A 144 -3.00 -12.88 8.51
C THR A 144 -4.22 -13.80 8.54
N TRP A 145 -4.00 -15.05 8.95
CA TRP A 145 -5.04 -16.08 9.14
C TRP A 145 -6.10 -15.76 10.20
N SER A 146 -5.90 -14.72 11.03
CA SER A 146 -6.73 -14.45 12.20
C SER A 146 -8.21 -14.28 11.84
N ASN A 147 -8.53 -13.49 10.81
CA ASN A 147 -9.91 -13.16 10.47
C ASN A 147 -10.68 -14.38 9.97
N ARG A 148 -10.06 -15.23 9.14
CA ARG A 148 -10.72 -16.46 8.67
C ARG A 148 -10.92 -17.48 9.78
N LEU A 149 -9.98 -17.56 10.73
CA LEU A 149 -10.16 -18.40 11.93
C LEU A 149 -11.31 -17.90 12.82
N VAL A 150 -11.47 -16.58 12.97
CA VAL A 150 -12.64 -15.98 13.65
C VAL A 150 -13.93 -16.34 12.91
N GLY A 151 -13.98 -16.14 11.59
CA GLY A 151 -15.15 -16.46 10.77
C GLY A 151 -15.56 -17.94 10.85
N ASP A 152 -14.60 -18.85 10.76
CA ASP A 152 -14.84 -20.30 10.88
C ASP A 152 -15.35 -20.70 12.28
N ALA A 153 -14.97 -19.96 13.32
CA ALA A 153 -15.43 -20.21 14.68
C ALA A 153 -16.87 -19.72 14.92
N HIS A 154 -17.36 -18.74 14.16
CA HIS A 154 -18.76 -18.30 14.20
C HIS A 154 -19.70 -19.21 13.41
N SER A 155 -19.19 -20.05 12.50
CA SER A 155 -19.98 -20.99 11.71
C SER A 155 -19.47 -22.43 11.88
N PRO A 156 -19.68 -23.06 13.05
CA PRO A 156 -19.13 -24.38 13.35
C PRO A 156 -19.71 -25.50 12.47
N GLU A 157 -20.96 -25.37 12.04
CA GLU A 157 -21.65 -26.31 11.12
C GLU A 157 -21.51 -25.92 9.64
N GLY A 158 -20.96 -24.73 9.36
CA GLY A 158 -20.78 -24.22 8.02
C GLY A 158 -19.52 -24.73 7.32
N GLN A 159 -19.29 -24.21 6.11
CA GLN A 159 -18.05 -24.49 5.38
C GLN A 159 -16.84 -23.98 6.15
N ARG A 160 -15.86 -24.86 6.35
CA ARG A 160 -14.59 -24.55 7.01
C ARG A 160 -13.52 -24.30 5.96
N PHE A 161 -12.87 -23.15 6.05
CA PHE A 161 -11.75 -22.78 5.17
C PHE A 161 -10.41 -23.13 5.83
N CYS A 162 -10.35 -23.08 7.16
CA CYS A 162 -9.18 -23.38 7.95
C CYS A 162 -9.29 -24.75 8.65
N ARG A 163 -8.16 -25.45 8.76
CA ARG A 163 -8.01 -26.65 9.60
C ARG A 163 -6.87 -26.41 10.59
N THR A 164 -7.18 -26.39 11.89
CA THR A 164 -6.20 -26.15 12.95
C THR A 164 -6.63 -26.81 14.26
N ASN A 165 -5.65 -27.19 15.09
CA ASN A 165 -5.84 -27.61 16.48
C ASN A 165 -5.73 -26.45 17.48
N ILE A 166 -5.39 -25.25 17.01
CA ILE A 166 -5.31 -24.03 17.83
C ILE A 166 -6.75 -23.53 18.05
N ILE A 167 -7.24 -23.59 19.28
CA ILE A 167 -8.64 -23.24 19.62
C ILE A 167 -8.82 -21.79 20.15
N ARG A 168 -7.72 -21.07 20.38
CA ARG A 168 -7.70 -19.70 20.91
C ARG A 168 -6.73 -18.84 20.11
N SER A 169 -7.02 -17.55 19.99
CA SER A 169 -6.06 -16.61 19.42
C SER A 169 -4.85 -16.45 20.33
N LEU A 170 -3.64 -16.42 19.76
CA LEU A 170 -2.42 -16.32 20.56
C LEU A 170 -2.27 -14.95 21.22
N THR A 171 -2.65 -13.88 20.50
CA THR A 171 -2.50 -12.50 20.96
C THR A 171 -3.46 -12.13 22.09
N TRP A 172 -4.74 -12.54 22.00
CA TRP A 172 -5.75 -12.20 23.02
C TRP A 172 -6.01 -13.34 24.01
N GLN A 173 -5.55 -14.57 23.72
CA GLN A 173 -5.77 -15.76 24.55
C GLN A 173 -7.25 -16.12 24.78
N VAL A 174 -8.15 -15.59 23.95
CA VAL A 174 -9.59 -15.90 23.96
C VAL A 174 -9.94 -16.90 22.84
N PRO A 175 -11.07 -17.62 22.93
CA PRO A 175 -11.55 -18.46 21.83
C PRO A 175 -11.65 -17.67 20.51
N TRP A 176 -11.47 -18.34 19.37
CA TRP A 176 -11.52 -17.67 18.06
C TRP A 176 -12.81 -16.90 17.82
N LYS A 177 -13.96 -17.43 18.25
CA LYS A 177 -15.27 -16.77 18.15
C LYS A 177 -15.39 -15.46 18.96
N ASP A 178 -14.51 -15.25 19.92
CA ASP A 178 -14.51 -14.07 20.80
C ASP A 178 -13.33 -13.14 20.47
N THR A 179 -12.53 -13.49 19.46
CA THR A 179 -11.35 -12.72 19.05
C THR A 179 -11.78 -11.57 18.13
N PRO A 180 -11.34 -10.33 18.37
CA PRO A 180 -11.69 -9.20 17.51
C PRO A 180 -11.06 -9.37 16.12
N LEU A 181 -11.75 -8.85 15.10
CA LEU A 181 -11.19 -8.81 13.75
C LEU A 181 -10.04 -7.83 13.64
N LEU A 182 -9.06 -8.21 12.84
CA LEU A 182 -7.93 -7.37 12.49
C LEU A 182 -8.22 -6.61 11.21
N GLU A 183 -8.07 -5.29 11.26
CA GLU A 183 -8.08 -4.43 10.07
C GLU A 183 -7.19 -5.03 8.98
N SER A 184 -7.70 -5.14 7.75
CA SER A 184 -7.07 -5.90 6.67
C SER A 184 -7.27 -5.23 5.31
N GLY A 185 -6.27 -5.35 4.44
CA GLY A 185 -6.31 -4.85 3.07
C GLY A 185 -5.54 -3.56 2.82
N LEU A 186 -5.75 -2.97 1.64
CA LEU A 186 -5.27 -1.66 1.26
C LEU A 186 -6.27 -0.61 1.77
N LEU A 187 -5.83 0.20 2.74
CA LEU A 187 -6.67 1.18 3.43
C LEU A 187 -6.44 2.58 2.89
N GLY A 188 -5.25 2.82 2.34
CA GLY A 188 -4.89 4.09 1.74
C GLY A 188 -4.70 5.23 2.76
N PRO A 189 -4.82 6.48 2.31
CA PRO A 189 -4.97 6.88 0.90
C PRO A 189 -3.74 6.44 0.07
N VAL A 190 -3.97 6.07 -1.19
CA VAL A 190 -2.88 5.76 -2.14
C VAL A 190 -2.52 7.04 -2.88
N GLN A 191 -1.26 7.43 -2.84
CA GLN A 191 -0.80 8.72 -3.31
C GLN A 191 0.41 8.61 -4.24
N LEU A 192 0.46 9.53 -5.19
CA LEU A 192 1.63 9.83 -6.00
C LEU A 192 2.38 10.98 -5.36
N ILE A 193 3.67 10.77 -5.11
CA ILE A 193 4.55 11.72 -4.45
C ILE A 193 5.74 12.00 -5.36
N ALA A 194 5.94 13.27 -5.71
CA ALA A 194 7.12 13.71 -6.44
C ALA A 194 8.28 13.98 -5.48
N ALA A 195 9.49 13.62 -5.89
CA ALA A 195 10.72 14.01 -5.22
C ALA A 195 11.65 14.70 -6.21
N LYS A 196 12.17 15.88 -5.86
CA LYS A 196 13.16 16.56 -6.70
C LYS A 196 14.54 15.96 -6.44
N LYS A 197 15.22 15.55 -7.51
CA LYS A 197 16.59 15.04 -7.45
C LYS A 197 17.57 16.20 -7.55
N LEU A 198 18.44 16.32 -6.55
CA LEU A 198 19.40 17.43 -6.43
C LEU A 198 20.79 16.87 -6.16
N THR A 199 21.80 17.48 -6.76
CA THR A 199 23.20 17.20 -6.42
C THR A 199 23.73 18.33 -5.56
N VAL A 200 24.07 18.01 -4.32
CA VAL A 200 24.66 18.97 -3.38
C VAL A 200 26.17 18.78 -3.36
N LYS A 201 26.90 19.85 -3.66
CA LYS A 201 28.35 19.93 -3.44
C LYS A 201 28.56 20.36 -2.00
N LEU A 202 29.07 19.44 -1.19
CA LEU A 202 29.50 19.77 0.16
C LEU A 202 30.93 20.32 0.07
N PRO A 203 31.28 21.33 0.88
CA PRO A 203 32.68 21.73 1.06
C PRO A 203 33.50 20.56 1.63
N ASN A 204 34.80 20.58 1.35
CA ASN A 204 35.74 19.51 1.67
C ASN A 204 36.11 19.48 3.16
#